data_AF-A0A9D8G2P0-F1
#
_entry.id   AF-A0A9D8G2P0-F1
#
_cell.length_a   1.000
_cell.length_b   1.000
_cell.length_c   1.000
_cell.angle_alpha   90.00
_cell.angle_beta   90.00
_cell.angle_gamma   90.00
#
_symmetry.space_group_name_H-M   'P 1'
#
loop_
_entity.id
_entity.type
_entity.pdbx_description
1 polymer ?
#
loop_
_entity_poly.entity_id
_entity_poly.type
_entity_poly.pdbx_seq_one_letter_code
_entity_poly.pdbx_strand_id
1 'polypeptide(L)'
;MHGWIPTRKAQMRQQRLNAMSDTEREHGFCVCQTPDGRLVKGPESVGHKYGVSVDVTCPPGARLVGMYHTHPGGVPELSEADLREAHRFNIPTMCVGVPDTGEVKCHRITK
;
A
#
# COMPACT_ATOMS: atom_id res chain seq x y z
N MET A 1 0.52 29.93 -15.06
CA MET A 1 0.21 28.62 -14.45
C MET A 1 -0.55 27.81 -15.49
N HIS A 2 0.10 26.87 -16.18
CA HIS A 2 -0.57 26.05 -17.20
C HIS A 2 -1.17 24.83 -16.51
N GLY A 3 -2.48 24.84 -16.28
CA GLY A 3 -3.20 23.69 -15.76
C GLY A 3 -3.19 22.56 -16.79
N TRP A 4 -2.65 21.40 -16.40
CA TRP A 4 -2.72 20.20 -17.21
C TRP A 4 -4.17 19.70 -17.20
N ILE A 5 -4.85 19.76 -18.35
CA ILE A 5 -6.20 19.19 -18.52
C ILE A 5 -6.02 17.75 -19.03
N PRO A 6 -6.34 16.73 -18.22
CA PRO A 6 -6.25 15.34 -18.67
C PRO A 6 -7.18 15.11 -19.85
N THR A 7 -6.71 14.36 -20.85
CA THR A 7 -7.53 13.98 -22.00
C THR A 7 -8.77 13.20 -21.54
N ARG A 8 -9.87 13.26 -22.32
CA ARG A 8 -11.09 12.49 -22.02
C ARG A 8 -10.83 10.99 -21.81
N LYS A 9 -9.84 10.41 -22.51
CA LYS A 9 -9.42 9.00 -22.31
C LYS A 9 -8.81 8.77 -20.93
N ALA A 10 -7.94 9.67 -20.46
CA ALA A 10 -7.36 9.59 -19.12
C ALA A 10 -8.43 9.76 -18.03
N GLN A 11 -9.37 10.69 -18.21
CA GLN A 11 -10.49 10.89 -17.29
C GLN A 11 -11.40 9.65 -17.20
N MET A 12 -11.77 9.05 -18.33
CA MET A 12 -12.60 7.84 -18.33
C MET A 12 -11.91 6.63 -17.71
N ARG A 13 -10.58 6.48 -17.90
CA ARG A 13 -9.80 5.44 -17.25
C ARG A 13 -9.81 5.61 -15.73
N GLN A 14 -9.58 6.83 -15.23
CA GLN A 14 -9.61 7.12 -13.80
C GLN A 14 -10.99 6.89 -13.19
N GLN A 15 -12.07 7.29 -13.89
CA GLN A 15 -13.43 7.04 -13.44
C GLN A 15 -13.76 5.55 -13.31
N ARG A 16 -13.27 4.70 -14.23
CA ARG A 16 -13.44 3.25 -14.12
C ARG A 16 -12.68 2.65 -12.95
N LEU A 17 -11.44 3.10 -12.70
CA LEU A 17 -10.65 2.64 -11.56
C LEU A 17 -11.29 3.04 -10.23
N ASN A 18 -11.92 4.22 -10.18
CA ASN A 18 -12.61 4.71 -8.99
C ASN A 18 -13.98 4.04 -8.74
N ALA A 19 -14.57 3.41 -9.76
CA ALA A 19 -15.87 2.74 -9.69
C ALA A 19 -15.77 1.25 -9.33
N MET A 20 -14.56 0.74 -9.08
CA MET A 20 -14.32 -0.66 -8.71
C MET A 20 -14.80 -0.94 -7.29
N SER A 21 -15.23 -2.17 -7.04
CA SER A 21 -15.60 -2.61 -5.69
C SER A 21 -14.39 -2.58 -4.75
N ASP A 22 -14.63 -2.50 -3.44
CA ASP A 22 -13.57 -2.39 -2.44
C ASP A 22 -12.58 -3.56 -2.51
N THR A 23 -13.09 -4.77 -2.77
CA THR A 23 -12.30 -5.99 -2.94
C THR A 23 -11.45 -6.01 -4.19
N GLU A 24 -11.69 -5.12 -5.17
CA GLU A 24 -10.93 -5.02 -6.40
C GLU A 24 -9.84 -3.94 -6.36
N ARG A 25 -9.74 -3.21 -5.24
CA ARG A 25 -8.74 -2.15 -5.03
C ARG A 25 -7.67 -2.63 -4.08
N GLU A 26 -6.46 -2.10 -4.25
CA GLU A 26 -5.41 -2.33 -3.27
C GLU A 26 -5.64 -1.46 -2.04
N HIS A 27 -5.51 -2.06 -0.86
CA HIS A 27 -5.52 -1.39 0.44
C HIS A 27 -4.13 -1.46 1.00
N GLY A 28 -3.70 -0.44 1.73
CA GLY A 28 -2.41 -0.48 2.41
C GLY A 28 -2.35 0.42 3.62
N PHE A 29 -1.44 0.09 4.54
CA PHE A 29 -1.17 0.87 5.73
C PHE A 29 0.23 0.56 6.27
N CYS A 30 0.84 1.51 6.96
CA CYS A 30 2.06 1.24 7.70
C CYS A 30 1.75 0.54 9.03
N VAL A 31 2.67 -0.31 9.46
CA VAL A 31 2.67 -0.95 10.78
C VAL A 31 3.73 -0.27 11.61
N CYS A 32 3.30 0.27 12.75
CA CYS A 32 4.15 1.02 13.67
C CYS A 32 4.22 0.31 15.01
N GLN A 33 5.35 0.41 15.69
CA GLN A 33 5.50 -0.06 17.06
C GLN A 33 5.57 1.12 18.02
N THR A 34 4.69 1.15 19.01
CA THR A 34 4.68 2.17 20.08
C THR A 34 5.81 1.94 21.09
N PRO A 35 6.14 2.93 21.95
CA PRO A 35 7.19 2.79 22.96
C PRO A 35 6.99 1.63 23.96
N ASP A 36 5.74 1.27 24.24
CA ASP A 36 5.35 0.13 25.08
C ASP A 36 5.37 -1.21 24.33
N GLY A 37 5.81 -1.22 23.06
CA GLY A 37 6.03 -2.42 22.27
C GLY A 37 4.82 -2.91 21.47
N ARG A 38 3.66 -2.24 21.56
CA ARG A 38 2.44 -2.63 20.84
C ARG A 38 2.53 -2.29 19.35
N LEU A 39 1.92 -3.11 18.52
CA LEU A 39 1.76 -2.82 17.10
C LEU A 39 0.47 -2.02 16.88
N VAL A 40 0.57 -0.93 16.14
CA VAL A 40 -0.55 -0.09 15.73
C VAL A 40 -0.53 0.10 14.22
N LYS A 41 -1.71 0.15 13.63
CA LYS A 41 -1.92 0.45 12.21
C LYS A 41 -1.93 1.98 12.02
N GLY A 42 -1.18 2.46 11.02
CA GLY A 42 -1.28 3.84 10.54
C GLY A 42 -2.56 4.08 9.72
N PRO A 43 -2.73 5.27 9.14
CA PRO A 43 -3.88 5.56 8.30
C PRO A 43 -4.04 4.53 7.17
N GLU A 44 -5.28 4.11 6.93
CA GLU A 44 -5.58 3.24 5.80
C GLU A 44 -5.58 4.05 4.51
N SER A 45 -4.91 3.51 3.49
CA SER A 45 -4.88 4.04 2.14
C SER A 45 -5.59 3.07 1.22
N VAL A 46 -6.42 3.60 0.32
CA VAL A 46 -7.12 2.83 -0.70
C VAL A 46 -6.70 3.34 -2.06
N GLY A 47 -6.15 2.43 -2.86
CA GLY A 47 -5.63 2.70 -4.19
C GLY A 47 -6.58 2.25 -5.29
N HIS A 48 -5.98 1.70 -6.34
CA HIS A 48 -6.65 1.05 -7.45
C HIS A 48 -6.16 -0.41 -7.58
N LYS A 49 -6.63 -1.15 -8.57
CA LYS A 49 -6.34 -2.59 -8.80
C LYS A 49 -4.84 -3.00 -8.86
N TYR A 50 -3.93 -2.04 -9.01
CA TYR A 50 -2.53 -2.29 -9.39
C TYR A 50 -1.55 -1.43 -8.61
N GLY A 51 -2.03 -0.80 -7.54
CA GLY A 51 -1.22 0.12 -6.78
C GLY A 51 -2.03 0.87 -5.73
N VAL A 52 -1.41 1.05 -4.57
CA VAL A 52 -1.84 1.95 -3.51
C VAL A 52 -0.68 2.86 -3.12
N SER A 53 -0.97 4.13 -2.89
CA SER A 53 -0.02 5.07 -2.28
C SER A 53 -0.32 5.13 -0.78
N VAL A 54 0.56 4.53 0.02
CA VAL A 54 0.39 4.47 1.48
C VAL A 54 1.04 5.68 2.14
N ASP A 55 0.29 6.37 2.99
CA ASP A 55 0.85 7.40 3.86
C ASP A 55 1.75 6.75 4.93
N VAL A 56 3.06 6.98 4.83
CA VAL A 56 4.07 6.44 5.76
C VAL A 56 4.16 7.31 7.02
N THR A 57 3.06 7.35 7.77
CA THR A 57 2.93 8.18 8.97
C THR A 57 2.58 7.32 10.18
N CYS A 58 3.48 7.29 11.17
CA CYS A 58 3.26 6.65 12.45
C CYS A 58 2.73 7.65 13.49
N PRO A 59 1.91 7.19 14.47
CA PRO A 59 1.54 8.02 15.62
C PRO A 59 2.78 8.57 16.35
N PRO A 60 2.67 9.74 17.02
CA PRO A 60 3.79 10.34 17.76
C PRO A 60 4.45 9.35 18.72
N GLY A 61 5.78 9.23 18.63
CA GLY A 61 6.57 8.32 19.46
C GLY A 61 6.58 6.86 18.98
N ALA A 62 5.77 6.47 18.01
CA ALA A 62 5.83 5.14 17.41
C ALA A 62 6.87 5.10 16.26
N ARG A 63 7.54 3.95 16.10
CA ARG A 63 8.51 3.70 15.03
C ARG A 63 7.88 2.88 13.91
N LEU A 64 8.21 3.18 12.66
CA LEU A 64 7.85 2.34 11.53
C LEU A 64 8.56 0.98 11.63
N VAL A 65 7.80 -0.12 11.56
CA VAL A 65 8.36 -1.48 11.60
C VAL A 65 8.02 -2.29 10.37
N GLY A 66 6.99 -1.89 9.63
CA GLY A 66 6.68 -2.49 8.35
C GLY A 66 5.55 -1.80 7.63
N MET A 67 5.13 -2.42 6.54
CA MET A 67 3.98 -2.01 5.75
C MET A 67 3.18 -3.26 5.35
N TYR A 68 1.88 -3.09 5.23
CA TYR A 68 0.98 -4.09 4.66
C TYR A 68 0.28 -3.48 3.45
N HIS A 69 0.12 -4.27 2.38
CA HIS A 69 -0.81 -3.95 1.30
C HIS A 69 -1.45 -5.21 0.71
N THR A 70 -2.50 -5.03 -0.10
CA THR A 70 -3.20 -6.13 -0.76
C THR A 70 -2.91 -6.18 -2.26
N HIS A 71 -2.97 -7.39 -2.86
CA HIS A 71 -2.99 -7.64 -4.31
C HIS A 71 -4.31 -8.37 -4.70
N PRO A 72 -5.40 -7.64 -5.04
CA PRO A 72 -6.64 -8.23 -5.51
C PRO A 72 -6.46 -9.10 -6.77
N GLY A 73 -6.90 -10.37 -6.71
CA GLY A 73 -6.72 -11.34 -7.80
C GLY A 73 -5.25 -11.62 -8.19
N GLY A 74 -4.29 -11.25 -7.34
CA GLY A 74 -2.87 -11.42 -7.55
C GLY A 74 -2.26 -12.54 -6.69
N VAL A 75 -0.95 -12.44 -6.46
CA VAL A 75 -0.18 -13.34 -5.59
C VAL A 75 0.41 -12.55 -4.42
N PRO A 76 0.66 -13.16 -3.26
CA PRO A 76 1.25 -12.49 -2.11
C PRO A 76 2.78 -12.37 -2.26
N GLU A 77 3.26 -11.93 -3.42
CA GLU A 77 4.68 -11.67 -3.67
C GLU A 77 4.88 -10.18 -3.91
N LEU A 78 6.01 -9.65 -3.47
CA LEU A 78 6.38 -8.26 -3.73
C LEU A 78 6.62 -8.02 -5.23
N SER A 79 6.11 -6.91 -5.72
CA SER A 79 6.47 -6.35 -7.02
C SER A 79 7.79 -5.57 -6.95
N GLU A 80 8.40 -5.30 -8.10
CA GLU A 80 9.54 -4.38 -8.18
C GLU A 80 9.21 -2.96 -7.71
N ALA A 81 7.94 -2.54 -7.82
CA ALA A 81 7.50 -1.25 -7.29
C ALA A 81 7.51 -1.24 -5.76
N ASP A 82 7.04 -2.34 -5.15
CA ASP A 82 7.02 -2.52 -3.70
C ASP A 82 8.43 -2.47 -3.13
N LEU A 83 9.39 -3.15 -3.76
CA LEU A 83 10.80 -3.12 -3.37
C LEU A 83 11.36 -1.69 -3.45
N ARG A 84 11.12 -0.98 -4.56
CA ARG A 84 11.61 0.41 -4.70
C ARG A 84 11.08 1.33 -3.61
N GLU A 85 9.78 1.26 -3.30
CA GLU A 85 9.19 2.09 -2.24
C GLU A 85 9.67 1.64 -0.85
N ALA A 86 9.85 0.34 -0.62
CA ALA A 86 10.43 -0.19 0.61
C ALA A 86 11.83 0.39 0.86
N HIS A 87 12.68 0.42 -0.17
CA HIS A 87 14.01 1.03 -0.07
C HIS A 87 13.94 2.55 0.11
N ARG A 88 13.08 3.24 -0.64
CA ARG A 88 12.90 4.69 -0.55
C ARG A 88 12.52 5.15 0.85
N PHE A 89 11.61 4.43 1.51
CA PHE A 89 11.10 4.78 2.83
C PHE A 89 11.77 4.01 3.98
N ASN A 90 12.82 3.22 3.70
CA ASN A 90 13.49 2.35 4.68
C ASN A 90 12.52 1.44 5.45
N ILE A 91 11.56 0.85 4.75
CA ILE A 91 10.56 -0.06 5.31
C ILE A 91 11.25 -1.40 5.65
N PRO A 92 11.31 -1.82 6.92
CA PRO A 92 12.06 -3.03 7.30
C PRO A 92 11.41 -4.34 6.87
N THR A 93 10.08 -4.36 6.81
CA THR A 93 9.29 -5.55 6.51
C THR A 93 8.07 -5.14 5.71
N MET A 94 7.76 -5.87 4.64
CA MET A 94 6.58 -5.64 3.83
C MET A 94 5.76 -6.92 3.74
N CYS A 95 4.46 -6.81 4.00
CA CYS A 95 3.52 -7.92 3.95
C CYS A 95 2.50 -7.69 2.84
N VAL A 96 2.29 -8.70 2.00
CA VAL A 96 1.32 -8.66 0.91
C VAL A 96 0.20 -9.65 1.23
N GLY A 97 -1.04 -9.18 1.21
CA GLY A 97 -2.24 -10.00 1.35
C GLY A 97 -2.97 -10.20 0.03
N VAL A 98 -3.58 -11.37 -0.17
CA VAL A 98 -4.52 -11.61 -1.28
C VAL A 98 -5.93 -11.73 -0.68
N PRO A 99 -6.80 -10.70 -0.82
CA PRO A 99 -8.11 -10.68 -0.17
C PRO A 99 -8.97 -11.90 -0.49
N ASP A 100 -8.92 -12.39 -1.73
CA ASP A 100 -9.76 -13.48 -2.22
C ASP A 100 -9.44 -14.83 -1.56
N THR A 101 -8.18 -15.06 -1.20
CA THR A 101 -7.72 -16.32 -0.59
C THR A 101 -7.44 -16.19 0.90
N GLY A 102 -7.27 -14.96 1.40
CA GLY A 102 -6.81 -14.68 2.77
C GLY A 102 -5.32 -14.96 2.99
N GLU A 103 -4.57 -15.30 1.94
CA GLU A 103 -3.14 -15.57 2.05
C GLU A 103 -2.37 -14.28 2.34
N VAL A 104 -1.40 -14.34 3.25
CA VAL A 104 -0.51 -13.22 3.58
C VAL A 104 0.93 -13.72 3.63
N LYS A 105 1.82 -13.03 2.92
CA LYS A 105 3.26 -13.31 2.98
C LYS A 105 4.01 -12.05 3.39
N CYS A 106 4.94 -12.21 4.34
CA CYS A 106 5.77 -11.12 4.84
C CYS A 106 7.23 -11.34 4.47
N HIS A 107 7.86 -10.28 3.98
CA HIS A 107 9.23 -10.27 3.50
C HIS A 107 10.05 -9.28 4.32
N ARG A 108 11.21 -9.74 4.78
CA ARG A 108 12.21 -8.83 5.35
C ARG A 108 12.94 -8.15 4.20
N ILE A 109 13.00 -6.82 4.25
CA ILE A 109 13.66 -6.03 3.21
C ILE A 109 15.14 -5.93 3.55
N THR A 110 15.98 -6.55 2.73
CA THR A 110 17.45 -6.45 2.83
C THR A 110 17.93 -5.32 1.93
N LYS A 111 18.96 -4.59 2.36
CA LYS A 111 19.61 -3.57 1.54
C LYS A 111 20.43 -4.19 0.41
#